data_AF-A0A2R5EM77-F1
#
_entry.id   AF-A0A2R5EM77-F1
#
_cell.length_a   1.000
_cell.length_b   1.000
_cell.length_c   1.000
_cell.angle_alpha   90.00
_cell.angle_beta   90.00
_cell.angle_gamma   90.00
#
_symmetry.space_group_name_H-M   'P 1'
#
loop_
_entity.id
_entity.type
_entity.pdbx_description
1 polymer ?
#
loop_
_entity_poly.entity_id
_entity_poly.type
_entity_poly.pdbx_seq_one_letter_code
_entity_poly.pdbx_strand_id
1 'polypeptide(L)'
;MKRIWQDKSILIVEGEKSRLGVGNDLFDNTEKITRILCPSENAFSKYEQILDTIKKFDRNVLVLIALGPTATVLAYDLGLAGYSAIDIGHIDLEYEWMKRGAPSQIKIEGKYVNEVSNGSVVVENLDKDNLYWNQICATII
;
A
#
# COMPACT_ATOMS: atom_id res chain seq x y z
N MET A 1 -5.32 -15.62 -2.88
CA MET A 1 -5.23 -14.16 -2.74
C MET A 1 -4.68 -13.48 -3.99
N LYS A 2 -3.46 -13.80 -4.43
CA LYS A 2 -2.80 -13.17 -5.61
C LYS A 2 -3.63 -13.12 -6.91
N ARG A 3 -4.58 -14.04 -7.10
CA ARG A 3 -5.52 -14.05 -8.25
C ARG A 3 -6.35 -12.76 -8.41
N ILE A 4 -6.55 -11.97 -7.35
CA ILE A 4 -7.32 -10.71 -7.40
C ILE A 4 -6.64 -9.69 -8.32
N TRP A 5 -5.30 -9.62 -8.28
CA TRP A 5 -4.48 -8.66 -9.03
C TRP A 5 -3.64 -9.31 -10.14
N GLN A 6 -3.93 -10.56 -10.49
CA GLN A 6 -3.28 -11.27 -11.57
C GLN A 6 -3.44 -10.50 -12.90
N ASP A 7 -2.33 -10.21 -13.56
CA ASP A 7 -2.24 -9.52 -14.85
C ASP A 7 -2.98 -8.18 -14.89
N LYS A 8 -3.13 -7.52 -13.72
CA LYS A 8 -3.74 -6.20 -13.60
C LYS A 8 -2.67 -5.13 -13.43
N SER A 9 -2.92 -3.97 -14.02
CA SER A 9 -2.30 -2.73 -13.59
C SER A 9 -2.94 -2.28 -12.26
N ILE A 10 -2.11 -2.11 -11.22
CA ILE A 10 -2.57 -1.75 -9.87
C ILE A 10 -2.05 -0.37 -9.44
N LEU A 11 -2.87 0.34 -8.66
CA LEU A 11 -2.51 1.56 -7.94
C LEU A 11 -2.54 1.25 -6.44
N ILE A 12 -1.38 1.24 -5.80
CA ILE A 12 -1.25 1.09 -4.34
C ILE A 12 -1.33 2.47 -3.70
N VAL A 13 -2.24 2.64 -2.75
CA VAL A 13 -2.41 3.86 -1.95
C VAL A 13 -2.08 3.49 -0.50
N GLU A 14 -0.91 3.92 -0.04
CA GLU A 14 -0.31 3.44 1.20
C GLU A 14 0.39 4.55 1.98
N GLY A 15 0.62 4.33 3.28
CA GLY A 15 1.49 5.19 4.06
C GLY A 15 2.93 5.16 3.54
N GLU A 16 3.66 6.29 3.65
CA GLU A 16 5.03 6.45 3.14
C GLU A 16 6.04 5.41 3.68
N LYS A 17 5.72 4.77 4.82
CA LYS A 17 6.54 3.74 5.48
C LYS A 17 5.99 2.31 5.34
N SER A 18 4.85 2.11 4.68
CA SER A 18 4.20 0.79 4.58
C SER A 18 4.93 -0.14 3.63
N ARG A 19 5.32 0.36 2.44
CA ARG A 19 6.15 -0.35 1.44
C ARG A 19 5.60 -1.73 1.07
N LEU A 20 4.29 -1.81 0.81
CA LEU A 20 3.61 -3.05 0.49
C LEU A 20 4.27 -3.76 -0.71
N GLY A 21 4.58 -5.04 -0.53
CA GLY A 21 5.22 -5.91 -1.51
C GLY A 21 6.73 -5.69 -1.69
N VAL A 22 7.33 -4.68 -1.07
CA VAL A 22 8.78 -4.47 -1.19
C VAL A 22 9.52 -5.58 -0.46
N GLY A 23 10.47 -6.23 -1.13
CA GLY A 23 11.26 -7.33 -0.54
C GLY A 23 10.53 -8.68 -0.49
N ASN A 24 9.34 -8.79 -1.09
CA ASN A 24 8.62 -10.05 -1.24
C ASN A 24 7.90 -10.13 -2.61
N ASP A 25 7.21 -11.24 -2.86
CA ASP A 25 6.60 -11.57 -4.15
C ASP A 25 5.08 -11.35 -4.18
N LEU A 26 4.50 -10.61 -3.23
CA LEU A 26 3.04 -10.47 -3.06
C LEU A 26 2.33 -9.98 -4.34
N PHE A 27 2.99 -9.09 -5.08
CA PHE A 27 2.46 -8.45 -6.29
C PHE A 27 3.24 -8.80 -7.58
N ASP A 28 4.08 -9.84 -7.57
CA ASP A 28 4.91 -10.23 -8.74
C ASP A 28 4.08 -10.70 -9.95
N ASN A 29 2.81 -11.01 -9.74
CA ASN A 29 1.88 -11.42 -10.79
C ASN A 29 1.02 -10.26 -11.32
N THR A 30 1.38 -9.02 -11.01
CA THR A 30 0.73 -7.82 -11.56
C THR A 30 1.39 -7.40 -12.87
N GLU A 31 0.62 -6.73 -13.74
CA GLU A 31 1.17 -6.19 -14.98
C GLU A 31 2.03 -4.94 -14.71
N LYS A 32 1.55 -4.07 -13.81
CA LYS A 32 2.18 -2.80 -13.48
C LYS A 32 1.81 -2.38 -12.06
N ILE A 33 2.76 -1.82 -11.33
CA ILE A 33 2.55 -1.21 -10.01
C ILE A 33 2.80 0.29 -10.11
N THR A 34 1.85 1.09 -9.63
CA THR A 34 2.01 2.52 -9.37
C THR A 34 1.62 2.83 -7.93
N ARG A 35 2.21 3.84 -7.30
CA ARG A 35 2.03 4.14 -5.87
C ARG A 35 1.72 5.61 -5.62
N ILE A 36 0.76 5.86 -4.73
CA ILE A 36 0.57 7.15 -4.06
C ILE A 36 0.99 6.97 -2.62
N LEU A 37 1.99 7.73 -2.18
CA LEU A 37 2.40 7.76 -0.79
C LEU A 37 1.57 8.80 -0.03
N CYS A 38 1.03 8.37 1.11
CA CYS A 38 0.20 9.15 2.01
C CYS A 38 0.86 9.23 3.41
N PRO A 39 0.34 10.04 4.33
CA PRO A 39 0.85 10.06 5.71
C PRO A 39 0.71 8.67 6.35
N SER A 40 1.75 8.19 7.04
CA SER A 40 1.68 6.93 7.79
C SER A 40 0.71 6.98 8.96
N GLU A 41 0.40 8.19 9.46
CA GLU A 41 -0.54 8.43 10.54
C GLU A 41 -1.45 9.60 10.16
N ASN A 42 -2.71 9.58 10.61
CA ASN A 42 -3.70 10.63 10.36
C ASN A 42 -3.90 10.99 8.87
N ALA A 43 -3.85 10.01 7.97
CA ALA A 43 -4.06 10.20 6.54
C ALA A 43 -5.41 10.82 6.18
N PHE A 44 -6.42 10.66 7.04
CA PHE A 44 -7.74 11.28 6.87
C PHE A 44 -7.67 12.81 6.81
N SER A 45 -6.67 13.44 7.42
CA SER A 45 -6.45 14.89 7.31
C SER A 45 -6.18 15.37 5.87
N LYS A 46 -5.81 14.47 4.96
CA LYS A 46 -5.54 14.72 3.55
C LYS A 46 -6.56 14.04 2.62
N TYR A 47 -7.71 13.61 3.16
CA TYR A 47 -8.68 12.76 2.46
C TYR A 47 -9.04 13.24 1.05
N GLU A 48 -9.49 14.49 0.92
CA GLU A 48 -9.89 15.07 -0.37
C GLU A 48 -8.74 15.08 -1.37
N GLN A 49 -7.53 15.43 -0.93
CA GLN A 49 -6.35 15.44 -1.79
C GLN A 49 -6.01 14.03 -2.29
N ILE A 50 -6.16 13.00 -1.44
CA ILE A 50 -5.94 11.60 -1.80
C ILE A 50 -6.99 11.16 -2.81
N LEU A 51 -8.27 11.38 -2.52
CA LEU A 51 -9.40 11.02 -3.39
C LEU A 51 -9.27 11.68 -4.77
N ASP A 52 -8.99 12.98 -4.83
CA ASP A 52 -8.84 13.72 -6.08
C ASP A 52 -7.60 13.31 -6.87
N THR A 53 -6.53 12.89 -6.19
CA THR A 53 -5.34 12.37 -6.86
C THR A 53 -5.62 11.02 -7.52
N ILE A 54 -6.33 10.12 -6.83
CA ILE A 54 -6.75 8.83 -7.40
C ILE A 54 -7.72 9.04 -8.56
N LYS A 55 -8.62 10.03 -8.47
CA LYS A 55 -9.63 10.32 -9.51
C LYS A 55 -9.03 10.69 -10.88
N LYS A 56 -7.73 11.01 -10.95
CA LYS A 56 -6.99 11.30 -12.19
C LYS A 56 -6.58 10.04 -12.96
N PHE A 57 -6.68 8.86 -12.36
CA PHE A 57 -6.33 7.59 -13.00
C PHE A 57 -7.46 7.03 -13.87
N ASP A 58 -7.11 6.12 -14.77
CA ASP A 58 -8.09 5.37 -15.55
C ASP A 58 -8.89 4.41 -14.66
N ARG A 59 -10.16 4.17 -15.00
CA ARG A 59 -11.06 3.33 -14.18
C ARG A 59 -10.76 1.83 -14.27
N ASN A 60 -9.97 1.42 -15.24
CA ASN A 60 -9.54 0.03 -15.40
C ASN A 60 -8.41 -0.37 -14.42
N VAL A 61 -7.80 0.60 -13.74
CA VAL A 61 -6.78 0.33 -12.71
C VAL A 61 -7.46 -0.20 -11.44
N LEU A 62 -6.91 -1.28 -10.89
CA LEU A 62 -7.34 -1.79 -9.58
C LEU A 62 -6.64 -0.98 -8.47
N VAL A 63 -7.43 -0.30 -7.64
CA VAL A 63 -6.91 0.47 -6.51
C VAL A 63 -6.82 -0.42 -5.27
N LEU A 64 -5.62 -0.56 -4.72
CA LEU A 64 -5.35 -1.30 -3.49
C LEU A 64 -4.97 -0.31 -2.39
N ILE A 65 -5.74 -0.29 -1.29
CA ILE A 65 -5.61 0.75 -0.27
C ILE A 65 -5.17 0.12 1.06
N ALA A 66 -4.10 0.65 1.64
CA ALA A 66 -3.59 0.25 2.96
C ALA A 66 -3.30 1.51 3.78
N LEU A 67 -4.37 2.11 4.31
CA LEU A 67 -4.33 3.46 4.89
C LEU A 67 -5.17 3.60 6.17
N GLY A 68 -5.21 2.53 6.98
CA GLY A 68 -5.95 2.50 8.23
C GLY A 68 -7.44 2.84 8.05
N PRO A 69 -8.08 3.54 9.01
CA PRO A 69 -9.49 3.91 8.92
C PRO A 69 -9.86 4.74 7.67
N THR A 70 -8.90 5.46 7.09
CA THR A 70 -9.09 6.22 5.85
C THR A 70 -9.40 5.30 4.67
N ALA A 71 -8.87 4.08 4.66
CA ALA A 71 -9.02 3.13 3.55
C ALA A 71 -10.47 2.72 3.32
N THR A 72 -11.23 2.45 4.39
CA THR A 72 -12.63 2.01 4.30
C THR A 72 -13.52 3.08 3.66
N VAL A 73 -13.40 4.33 4.09
CA VAL A 73 -14.19 5.45 3.53
C VAL A 73 -13.76 5.73 2.09
N LEU A 74 -12.45 5.72 1.83
CA LEU A 74 -11.89 5.95 0.51
C LEU A 74 -12.34 4.89 -0.51
N ALA A 75 -12.36 3.62 -0.13
CA ALA A 75 -12.83 2.53 -0.98
C ALA A 75 -14.31 2.71 -1.36
N TYR A 76 -15.14 3.17 -0.42
CA TYR A 76 -16.55 3.43 -0.66
C TYR A 76 -16.75 4.56 -1.70
N ASP A 77 -16.11 5.71 -1.49
CA ASP A 77 -16.25 6.86 -2.40
C ASP A 77 -15.67 6.59 -3.79
N LEU A 78 -14.58 5.83 -3.86
CA LEU A 78 -14.02 5.37 -5.14
C LEU A 78 -14.98 4.41 -5.86
N GLY A 79 -15.63 3.51 -5.14
CA GLY A 79 -16.68 2.64 -5.67
C GLY A 79 -17.85 3.45 -6.26
N LEU A 80 -18.32 4.47 -5.56
CA LEU A 80 -19.34 5.40 -6.08
C LEU A 80 -18.86 6.16 -7.33
N ALA A 81 -17.57 6.45 -7.43
CA ALA A 81 -16.95 7.09 -8.59
C ALA A 81 -16.60 6.12 -9.74
N GLY A 82 -16.99 4.84 -9.64
CA GLY A 82 -16.82 3.83 -10.68
C GLY A 82 -15.45 3.14 -10.71
N TYR A 83 -14.65 3.26 -9.65
CA TYR A 83 -13.39 2.55 -9.52
C TYR A 83 -13.56 1.18 -8.88
N SER A 84 -12.70 0.23 -9.25
CA SER A 84 -12.48 -0.97 -8.44
C SER A 84 -11.46 -0.64 -7.36
N ALA A 85 -11.92 -0.53 -6.11
CA ALA A 85 -11.08 -0.22 -4.96
C ALA A 85 -11.24 -1.28 -3.87
N ILE A 86 -10.13 -1.76 -3.32
CA ILE A 86 -10.09 -2.78 -2.28
C ILE A 86 -9.23 -2.26 -1.13
N ASP A 87 -9.84 -2.16 0.06
CA ASP A 87 -9.10 -2.02 1.31
C ASP A 87 -8.42 -3.35 1.63
N ILE A 88 -7.08 -3.35 1.65
CA ILE A 88 -6.25 -4.54 1.87
C ILE A 88 -5.51 -4.50 3.22
N GLY A 89 -5.68 -3.44 4.03
CA GLY A 89 -5.10 -3.33 5.37
C GLY A 89 -3.63 -3.79 5.47
N HIS A 90 -3.34 -4.68 6.43
CA HIS A 90 -1.99 -5.19 6.71
C HIS A 90 -1.63 -6.48 5.97
N ILE A 91 -2.24 -6.75 4.81
CA ILE A 91 -2.01 -7.97 4.02
C ILE A 91 -0.53 -8.28 3.77
N ASP A 92 0.30 -7.25 3.60
CA ASP A 92 1.74 -7.40 3.34
C ASP A 92 2.48 -7.91 4.57
N LEU A 93 2.17 -7.40 5.77
CA LEU A 93 2.79 -7.86 7.01
C LEU A 93 2.41 -9.31 7.31
N GLU A 94 1.13 -9.66 7.14
CA GLU A 94 0.65 -11.03 7.25
C GLU A 94 1.36 -11.97 6.26
N TYR A 95 1.56 -11.50 5.02
CA TYR A 95 2.29 -12.25 4.01
C TYR A 95 3.77 -12.47 4.38
N GLU A 96 4.43 -11.44 4.93
CA GLU A 96 5.81 -11.51 5.38
C GLU A 96 6.00 -12.47 6.56
N TRP A 97 5.09 -12.44 7.54
CA TRP A 97 5.10 -13.36 8.68
C TRP A 97 4.83 -14.80 8.24
N MET A 98 3.84 -15.01 7.36
CA MET A 98 3.55 -16.32 6.78
C MET A 98 4.79 -16.88 6.04
N LYS A 99 5.44 -16.08 5.17
CA LYS A 99 6.63 -16.52 4.43
C LYS A 99 7.82 -16.88 5.33
N ARG A 100 7.95 -16.23 6.48
CA ARG A 100 9.02 -16.50 7.46
C ARG A 100 8.69 -17.66 8.40
N GLY A 101 7.47 -18.19 8.36
CA GLY A 101 7.00 -19.14 9.38
C GLY A 101 7.06 -18.53 10.78
N ALA A 102 6.81 -17.22 10.90
CA ALA A 102 6.95 -16.51 12.17
C ALA A 102 5.91 -17.03 13.17
N PRO A 103 6.30 -17.40 14.40
CA PRO A 103 5.37 -17.91 15.41
C PRO A 103 4.52 -16.81 16.05
N SER A 104 4.86 -15.55 15.80
CA SER A 104 4.19 -14.35 16.29
C SER A 104 4.50 -13.17 15.37
N GLN A 105 3.81 -12.05 15.57
CA GLN A 105 4.14 -10.79 14.90
C GLN A 105 5.57 -10.37 15.28
N ILE A 106 6.38 -10.11 14.25
CA ILE A 106 7.77 -9.66 14.37
C ILE A 106 7.99 -8.40 13.55
N LYS A 107 9.01 -7.62 13.91
CA LYS A 107 9.42 -6.48 13.10
C LYS A 107 9.85 -6.94 11.71
N ILE A 108 9.44 -6.20 10.69
CA ILE A 108 9.90 -6.40 9.32
C ILE A 108 10.85 -5.26 8.98
N GLU A 109 12.08 -5.61 8.62
CA GLU A 109 13.11 -4.60 8.31
C GLU A 109 12.68 -3.75 7.11
N GLY A 110 12.87 -2.43 7.24
CA GLY A 110 12.48 -1.48 6.21
C GLY A 110 10.99 -1.22 6.09
N LYS A 111 10.13 -1.78 6.96
CA LYS A 111 8.66 -1.55 6.93
C LYS A 111 8.09 -1.10 8.27
N TYR A 112 7.01 -0.33 8.19
CA TYR A 112 6.21 0.08 9.33
C TYR A 112 5.32 -1.08 9.83
N VAL A 113 5.40 -1.37 11.12
CA VAL A 113 4.61 -2.42 11.80
C VAL A 113 4.04 -1.83 13.09
N ASN A 114 2.77 -1.45 13.13
CA ASN A 114 2.22 -0.80 14.33
C ASN A 114 1.91 -1.79 15.47
N GLU A 115 1.81 -3.09 15.20
CA GLU A 115 1.47 -4.10 16.21
C GLU A 115 2.67 -4.58 17.05
N VAL A 116 3.89 -4.17 16.71
CA VAL A 116 5.11 -4.61 17.39
C VAL A 116 5.83 -3.42 18.02
N SER A 117 6.37 -3.61 19.23
CA SER A 117 7.17 -2.58 19.91
C SER A 117 8.31 -2.08 19.02
N ASN A 118 8.45 -0.76 18.89
CA ASN A 118 9.41 -0.09 17.99
C ASN A 118 9.26 -0.44 16.50
N GLY A 119 8.11 -0.98 16.08
CA GLY A 119 7.82 -1.27 14.68
C GLY A 119 7.45 -0.04 13.85
N SER A 120 7.13 1.09 14.49
CA SER A 120 6.98 2.40 13.82
C SER A 120 8.31 3.06 13.42
N VAL A 121 9.42 2.62 14.02
CA VAL A 121 10.78 3.09 13.70
C VAL A 121 11.31 2.32 12.50
N VAL A 122 11.15 2.91 11.32
CA VAL A 122 11.63 2.36 10.05
C VAL A 122 13.01 2.93 9.74
N VAL A 123 13.99 2.04 9.56
CA VAL A 123 15.32 2.40 9.07
C VAL A 123 15.28 2.31 7.55
N GLU A 124 15.72 3.36 6.87
CA GLU A 124 15.86 3.33 5.42
C GLU A 124 16.93 2.31 5.03
N ASN A 125 16.53 1.34 4.21
CA ASN A 125 17.36 0.26 3.74
C ASN A 125 17.21 0.00 2.23
N LEU A 126 16.48 0.86 1.52
CA LEU A 126 16.35 0.79 0.08
C LEU A 126 17.36 1.71 -0.59
N ASP A 127 18.10 1.15 -1.54
CA ASP A 127 18.93 1.93 -2.45
C ASP A 127 18.06 2.93 -3.24
N LYS A 128 18.64 4.07 -3.60
CA LYS A 128 17.92 5.11 -4.38
C LYS A 128 17.43 4.61 -5.73
N ASP A 129 18.12 3.61 -6.30
CA ASP A 129 17.80 3.03 -7.61
C ASP A 129 16.81 1.86 -7.50
N ASN A 130 16.28 1.59 -6.30
CA ASN A 130 15.30 0.53 -6.09
C ASN A 130 14.02 0.79 -6.90
N LEU A 131 13.48 -0.26 -7.52
CA LEU A 131 12.25 -0.22 -8.32
C LEU A 131 11.08 0.44 -7.57
N TYR A 132 10.99 0.29 -6.25
CA TYR A 132 9.99 0.93 -5.41
C TYR A 132 9.87 2.43 -5.66
N TRP A 133 11.02 3.14 -5.74
CA TRP A 133 11.03 4.58 -5.94
C TRP A 133 10.47 4.98 -7.31
N ASN A 134 10.73 4.17 -8.34
CA ASN A 134 10.22 4.38 -9.70
C ASN A 134 8.72 4.07 -9.84
N GLN A 135 8.11 3.41 -8.85
CA GLN A 135 6.68 3.13 -8.84
C GLN A 135 5.86 4.30 -8.26
N ILE A 136 6.49 5.26 -7.56
CA ILE A 136 5.81 6.37 -6.90
C ILE A 136 5.46 7.46 -7.92
N CYS A 137 4.18 7.76 -8.07
CA CYS A 137 3.70 8.82 -8.97
C CYS A 137 3.24 10.08 -8.24
N ALA A 138 2.95 10.00 -6.95
CA ALA A 138 2.57 11.14 -6.12
C ALA A 138 2.91 10.88 -4.64
N THR A 139 3.20 11.97 -3.93
CA THR A 139 3.43 11.98 -2.49
C THR A 139 2.56 13.06 -1.86
N ILE A 140 1.77 12.67 -0.86
CA ILE A 140 0.85 13.51 -0.10
C ILE A 140 1.25 13.33 1.36
N ILE A 141 1.91 14.33 1.95
CA ILE A 141 2.41 14.33 3.34
C ILE A 141 1.91 15.56 4.09
#